data_AF-A0A2Z4FRC5-F1
#
_entry.id   AF-A0A2Z4FRC5-F1
#
_cell.length_a   1.000
_cell.length_b   1.000
_cell.length_c   1.000
_cell.angle_alpha   90.00
_cell.angle_beta   90.00
_cell.angle_gamma   90.00
#
_symmetry.space_group_name_H-M   'P 1'
#
loop_
_entity.id
_entity.type
_entity.pdbx_description
1 polymer ?
#
loop_
_entity_poly.entity_id
_entity_poly.type
_entity_poly.pdbx_seq_one_letter_code
_entity_poly.pdbx_strand_id
1 'polypeptide(L)'
;MLPHTFRRFDDGETVAALGYDIVMRRRNAGMLELPTGELVACDPLTFLDTEPFDIAIEPGRYPVLLFVAELRDESRLAYAMLEVSRERTVRWKRADVQEDDVRRTLFDPPDGGYPVDSSVGSFMDAHTAGVLMNYTPLLEDDEFPRAIHGEMRRQQRQGFAWANLDIRQSLGIHSGQTLNLITFETGFGPGLYETWVGLDEKGRVTRVVSDFQVLDLHFRSFPM
;
A
#
# COMPACT_ATOMS: atom_id res chain seq x y z
N MET A 1 -14.79 -10.34 -4.33
CA MET A 1 -14.19 -9.65 -3.18
C MET A 1 -15.28 -8.91 -2.43
N LEU A 2 -15.51 -9.22 -1.15
CA LEU A 2 -16.59 -8.65 -0.36
C LEU A 2 -16.10 -7.34 0.31
N PRO A 3 -16.67 -6.16 0.00
CA PRO A 3 -16.25 -4.87 0.59
C PRO A 3 -16.40 -4.80 2.12
N HIS A 4 -17.08 -5.79 2.72
CA HIS A 4 -17.26 -5.91 4.16
C HIS A 4 -15.98 -6.35 4.90
N THR A 5 -14.98 -6.86 4.17
CA THR A 5 -13.73 -7.41 4.73
C THR A 5 -12.75 -6.32 5.18
N PHE A 6 -12.74 -5.15 4.54
CA PHE A 6 -11.80 -4.06 4.83
C PHE A 6 -12.16 -3.22 6.06
N ARG A 7 -12.59 -3.90 7.14
CA ARG A 7 -12.90 -3.25 8.40
C ARG A 7 -11.65 -3.07 9.26
N ARG A 8 -11.74 -2.18 10.22
CA ARG A 8 -10.71 -2.02 11.25
C ARG A 8 -10.87 -3.16 12.26
N PHE A 9 -10.22 -4.30 12.02
CA PHE A 9 -10.16 -5.38 13.01
C PHE A 9 -9.48 -4.90 14.30
N ASP A 10 -9.95 -5.42 15.42
CA ASP A 10 -9.20 -5.37 16.67
C ASP A 10 -8.03 -6.37 16.62
N ASP A 11 -6.94 -6.07 17.34
CA ASP A 11 -5.76 -6.93 17.31
C ASP A 11 -6.08 -8.28 17.97
N GLY A 12 -5.90 -9.37 17.21
CA GLY A 12 -6.26 -10.73 17.63
C GLY A 12 -7.69 -11.14 17.28
N GLU A 13 -8.46 -10.29 16.61
CA GLU A 13 -9.80 -10.66 16.12
C GLU A 13 -9.70 -11.78 15.07
N THR A 14 -10.68 -12.68 15.06
CA THR A 14 -10.71 -13.84 14.15
C THR A 14 -11.69 -13.61 13.00
N VAL A 15 -11.29 -14.03 11.80
CA VAL A 15 -12.11 -14.02 10.58
C VAL A 15 -12.20 -15.42 10.00
N ALA A 16 -13.42 -15.86 9.69
CA ALA A 16 -13.64 -17.08 8.94
C ALA A 16 -13.36 -16.82 7.44
N ALA A 17 -12.27 -17.37 6.92
CA ALA A 17 -11.88 -17.28 5.51
C ALA A 17 -11.10 -18.54 5.11
N LEU A 18 -11.15 -18.90 3.83
CA LEU A 18 -10.47 -20.10 3.29
C LEU A 18 -10.86 -21.42 3.98
N GLY A 19 -12.02 -21.48 4.64
CA GLY A 19 -12.46 -22.63 5.44
C GLY A 19 -11.77 -22.76 6.81
N TYR A 20 -11.08 -21.71 7.27
CA TYR A 20 -10.38 -21.66 8.56
C TYR A 20 -10.75 -20.39 9.34
N ASP A 21 -10.52 -20.46 10.64
CA ASP A 21 -10.51 -19.29 11.53
C ASP A 21 -9.11 -18.67 11.51
N ILE A 22 -8.99 -17.49 10.89
CA ILE A 22 -7.72 -16.77 10.72
C ILE A 22 -7.65 -15.65 11.76
N VAL A 23 -6.57 -15.61 12.54
CA VAL A 23 -6.32 -14.50 13.48
C VAL A 23 -5.74 -13.32 12.72
N MET A 24 -6.37 -12.15 12.88
CA MET A 24 -5.93 -10.90 12.29
C MET A 24 -5.12 -10.09 13.31
N ARG A 25 -3.88 -9.77 12.96
CA ARG A 25 -3.02 -8.85 13.72
C ARG A 25 -3.00 -7.49 13.07
N ARG A 26 -3.10 -6.44 13.89
CA ARG A 26 -2.98 -5.06 13.45
C ARG A 26 -1.61 -4.51 13.85
N ARG A 27 -0.93 -3.87 12.91
CA ARG A 27 0.29 -3.10 13.19
C ARG A 27 0.14 -1.68 12.71
N ASN A 28 0.73 -0.75 13.45
CA ASN A 28 0.83 0.63 13.04
C ASN A 28 2.18 0.82 12.34
N ALA A 29 2.16 1.10 11.03
CA ALA A 29 3.35 1.38 10.24
C ALA A 29 3.82 2.84 10.42
N GLY A 30 3.07 3.66 11.15
CA GLY A 30 3.38 5.06 11.43
C GLY A 30 2.50 6.00 10.63
N MET A 31 2.91 7.27 10.58
CA MET A 31 2.19 8.32 9.89
C MET A 31 2.78 8.50 8.49
N LEU A 32 1.93 8.45 7.47
CA LEU A 32 2.25 8.87 6.12
C LEU A 32 2.04 10.38 5.99
N GLU A 33 3.01 11.09 5.42
CA GLU A 33 2.91 12.52 5.17
C GLU A 33 2.50 12.80 3.73
N LEU A 34 1.36 13.49 3.56
CA LEU A 34 0.76 13.84 2.28
C LEU A 34 0.71 15.36 2.12
N PRO A 35 1.83 16.05 1.79
CA PRO A 35 1.85 17.50 1.60
C PRO A 35 0.99 18.00 0.43
N THR A 36 0.75 17.22 -0.63
CA THR A 36 -0.20 17.58 -1.70
C THR A 36 -1.58 16.99 -1.46
N GLY A 37 -1.66 15.91 -0.68
CA GLY A 37 -2.90 15.15 -0.50
C GLY A 37 -3.11 14.09 -1.59
N GLU A 38 -2.21 14.02 -2.58
CA GLU A 38 -2.31 13.06 -3.68
C GLU A 38 -1.57 11.78 -3.31
N LEU A 39 -2.33 10.72 -3.05
CA LEU A 39 -1.80 9.42 -2.66
C LEU A 39 -1.36 8.62 -3.88
N VAL A 40 -0.12 8.15 -3.85
CA VAL A 40 0.44 7.15 -4.75
C VAL A 40 0.57 5.82 -4.01
N ALA A 41 0.15 4.72 -4.63
CA ALA A 41 0.56 3.39 -4.24
C ALA A 41 1.22 2.67 -5.40
N CYS A 42 2.41 2.12 -5.15
CA CYS A 42 3.19 1.46 -6.18
C CYS A 42 4.19 0.48 -5.58
N ASP A 43 4.82 -0.30 -6.46
CA ASP A 43 6.13 -0.89 -6.18
C ASP A 43 7.20 0.20 -6.27
N PRO A 44 7.82 0.60 -5.15
CA PRO A 44 8.77 1.71 -5.17
C PRO A 44 10.08 1.35 -5.91
N LEU A 45 10.36 0.07 -6.14
CA LEU A 45 11.61 -0.40 -6.76
C LEU A 45 11.46 -0.64 -8.27
N THR A 46 10.24 -0.85 -8.76
CA THR A 46 9.99 -1.22 -10.16
C THR A 46 9.03 -0.27 -10.89
N PHE A 47 7.99 0.23 -10.21
CA PHE A 47 6.87 0.97 -10.82
C PHE A 47 6.67 2.34 -10.17
N LEU A 48 7.78 3.03 -9.88
CA LEU A 48 7.80 4.32 -9.21
C LEU A 48 7.11 5.43 -10.02
N ASP A 49 6.90 5.21 -11.32
CA ASP A 49 6.18 6.06 -12.27
C ASP A 49 4.66 5.89 -12.26
N THR A 50 4.10 5.13 -11.30
CA THR A 50 2.65 4.98 -11.12
C THR A 50 2.00 6.32 -10.76
N GLU A 51 0.93 6.67 -11.47
CA GLU A 51 0.17 7.89 -11.25
C GLU A 51 -0.58 7.88 -9.90
N PRO A 52 -0.83 9.05 -9.28
CA PRO A 52 -1.63 9.15 -8.07
C PRO A 52 -3.08 8.68 -8.28
N PHE A 53 -3.76 8.30 -7.20
CA PHE A 53 -5.18 7.97 -7.27
C PHE A 53 -6.05 9.23 -7.47
N ASP A 54 -7.14 9.11 -8.23
CA ASP A 54 -8.19 10.13 -8.37
C ASP A 54 -9.13 10.10 -7.16
N ILE A 55 -8.60 10.61 -6.04
CA ILE A 55 -9.30 10.76 -4.77
C ILE A 55 -8.93 12.08 -4.11
N ALA A 56 -9.89 12.69 -3.42
CA ALA A 56 -9.66 13.90 -2.62
C ALA A 56 -9.29 13.53 -1.19
N ILE A 57 -8.02 13.72 -0.82
CA ILE A 57 -7.52 13.69 0.56
C ILE A 57 -6.93 15.07 0.87
N GLU A 58 -7.30 15.64 2.01
CA GLU A 58 -6.73 16.93 2.45
C GLU A 58 -5.23 16.77 2.77
N PRO A 59 -4.37 17.75 2.46
CA PRO A 59 -2.98 17.72 2.88
C PRO A 59 -2.83 17.49 4.39
N GLY A 60 -1.94 16.59 4.79
CA GLY A 60 -1.83 16.23 6.20
C GLY A 60 -0.98 15.01 6.49
N ARG A 61 -1.20 14.42 7.67
CA ARG A 61 -0.50 13.21 8.13
C ARG A 61 -1.51 12.18 8.57
N TYR A 62 -1.45 10.99 7.98
CA TYR A 62 -2.46 9.96 8.16
C TYR A 62 -1.82 8.63 8.58
N PRO A 63 -2.38 7.91 9.56
CA PRO A 63 -1.81 6.64 9.99
C PRO A 63 -1.99 5.56 8.91
N VAL A 64 -0.93 4.79 8.69
CA VAL A 64 -0.97 3.56 7.91
C VAL A 64 -1.02 2.37 8.84
N LEU A 65 -2.05 1.54 8.66
CA LEU A 65 -2.31 0.34 9.42
C LEU A 65 -2.12 -0.88 8.53
N LEU A 66 -1.37 -1.86 9.03
CA LEU A 66 -1.13 -3.13 8.36
C LEU A 66 -1.95 -4.22 9.04
N PHE A 67 -2.68 -4.99 8.24
CA PHE A 67 -3.52 -6.08 8.72
C PHE A 67 -2.94 -7.41 8.24
N VAL A 68 -2.42 -8.17 9.20
CA VAL A 68 -1.64 -9.38 8.97
C VAL A 68 -2.49 -10.59 9.34
N ALA A 69 -2.63 -11.52 8.42
CA ALA A 69 -3.28 -12.80 8.66
C ALA A 69 -2.26 -13.80 9.21
N GLU A 70 -2.52 -14.35 10.40
CA GLU A 70 -1.80 -15.51 10.93
C GLU A 70 -2.39 -16.77 10.29
N LEU A 71 -1.77 -17.24 9.21
CA LEU A 71 -2.09 -18.51 8.56
C LEU A 71 -1.41 -19.66 9.33
N ARG A 72 -1.70 -20.91 8.93
CA ARG A 72 -1.21 -22.11 9.65
C ARG A 72 0.30 -22.13 9.87
N ASP A 73 1.06 -21.83 8.82
CA ASP A 73 2.52 -21.98 8.81
C ASP A 73 3.27 -20.64 8.68
N GLU A 74 2.55 -19.55 8.45
CA GLU A 74 3.15 -18.25 8.15
C GLU A 74 2.21 -17.08 8.45
N SER A 75 2.78 -15.88 8.59
CA SER A 75 2.02 -14.64 8.67
C SER A 75 2.16 -13.87 7.36
N ARG A 76 1.04 -13.39 6.82
CA ARG A 76 1.01 -12.68 5.54
C ARG A 76 0.25 -11.36 5.67
N LEU A 77 0.77 -10.30 5.05
CA LEU A 77 0.05 -9.03 4.99
C LEU A 77 -1.19 -9.21 4.11
N ALA A 78 -2.37 -9.16 4.72
CA ALA A 78 -3.63 -9.30 4.01
C ALA A 78 -3.98 -8.01 3.26
N TYR A 79 -3.84 -6.87 3.93
CA TYR A 79 -4.02 -5.56 3.30
C TYR A 79 -3.34 -4.45 4.09
N ALA A 80 -3.00 -3.37 3.40
CA ALA A 80 -2.50 -2.12 3.96
C ALA A 80 -3.59 -1.05 3.88
N MET A 81 -3.76 -0.25 4.93
CA MET A 81 -4.82 0.75 5.04
C MET A 81 -4.26 2.12 5.43
N LEU A 82 -4.53 3.14 4.62
CA LEU A 82 -4.44 4.54 5.03
C LEU A 82 -5.77 4.94 5.69
N GLU A 83 -5.76 5.28 6.99
CA GLU A 83 -6.96 5.78 7.68
C GLU A 83 -7.02 7.31 7.56
N VAL A 84 -7.87 7.81 6.64
CA VAL A 84 -8.04 9.24 6.36
C VAL A 84 -8.94 9.90 7.41
N SER A 85 -9.98 9.19 7.86
CA SER A 85 -10.84 9.62 8.96
C SER A 85 -11.39 8.44 9.75
N ARG A 86 -11.87 8.71 10.97
CA ARG A 86 -12.50 7.70 11.84
C ARG A 86 -14.01 7.54 11.59
N GLU A 87 -14.55 8.27 10.63
CA GLU A 87 -15.95 8.15 10.26
C GLU A 87 -16.27 6.75 9.71
N ARG A 88 -17.54 6.36 9.83
CA ARG A 88 -17.98 5.06 9.35
C ARG A 88 -17.96 5.02 7.83
N THR A 89 -17.28 4.02 7.27
CA THR A 89 -17.37 3.70 5.85
C THR A 89 -18.70 3.00 5.56
N VAL A 90 -19.47 3.56 4.63
CA VAL A 90 -20.77 3.02 4.22
C VAL A 90 -20.79 2.57 2.76
N ARG A 91 -19.85 3.06 1.94
CA ARG A 91 -19.71 2.69 0.54
C ARG A 91 -18.25 2.44 0.20
N TRP A 92 -18.01 1.51 -0.72
CA TRP A 92 -16.70 1.22 -1.27
C TRP A 92 -16.73 1.40 -2.79
N LYS A 93 -15.65 1.92 -3.34
CA LYS A 93 -15.35 1.89 -4.78
C LYS A 93 -13.90 1.47 -4.99
N ARG A 94 -13.56 0.98 -6.18
CA ARG A 94 -12.15 0.83 -6.58
C ARG A 94 -11.52 2.22 -6.73
N ALA A 95 -10.22 2.30 -6.50
CA ALA A 95 -9.45 3.52 -6.67
C ALA A 95 -9.02 3.61 -8.13
N ASP A 96 -9.49 4.63 -8.83
CA ASP A 96 -9.02 4.95 -10.17
C ASP A 96 -7.71 5.73 -10.05
N VAL A 97 -6.78 5.54 -10.98
CA VAL A 97 -5.60 6.43 -11.11
C VAL A 97 -5.98 7.68 -11.89
N GLN A 98 -5.31 8.80 -11.63
CA GLN A 98 -5.48 9.99 -12.45
C GLN A 98 -5.10 9.65 -13.90
N GLU A 99 -6.02 9.87 -14.84
CA GLU A 99 -5.74 9.62 -16.25
C GLU A 99 -4.77 10.68 -16.77
N ASP A 100 -3.57 10.24 -17.16
CA ASP A 100 -2.70 11.01 -18.02
C ASP A 100 -2.90 10.49 -19.46
N ASP A 101 -3.48 11.31 -20.34
CA ASP A 101 -3.84 10.98 -21.75
C ASP A 101 -2.68 10.37 -22.58
N VAL A 102 -1.45 10.43 -22.05
CA VAL A 102 -0.19 10.09 -22.73
C VAL A 102 0.38 8.73 -22.32
N ARG A 103 -0.07 8.11 -21.22
CA ARG A 103 0.69 7.02 -20.54
C ARG A 103 0.01 5.67 -20.40
N ARG A 104 -1.06 5.37 -21.13
CA ARG A 104 -1.62 4.01 -21.11
C ARG A 104 -0.60 2.99 -21.61
N THR A 105 0.03 2.25 -20.70
CA THR A 105 0.91 1.14 -21.06
C THR A 105 0.09 -0.14 -21.20
N LEU A 106 0.63 -1.14 -21.89
CA LEU A 106 0.02 -2.48 -21.99
C LEU A 106 -0.10 -3.20 -20.63
N PHE A 107 0.48 -2.63 -19.57
CA PHE A 107 0.45 -3.12 -18.19
C PHE A 107 -0.47 -2.33 -17.28
N ASP A 108 -1.21 -1.33 -17.80
CA ASP A 108 -2.21 -0.63 -17.01
C ASP A 108 -3.19 -1.67 -16.46
N PRO A 109 -3.31 -1.77 -15.12
CA PRO A 109 -4.30 -2.63 -14.49
C PRO A 109 -5.66 -2.26 -15.06
N PRO A 110 -6.41 -3.19 -15.67
CA PRO A 110 -7.67 -2.84 -16.32
C PRO A 110 -8.69 -2.23 -15.35
N ASP A 111 -8.52 -2.38 -14.02
CA ASP A 111 -9.41 -1.83 -13.00
C ASP A 111 -8.71 -1.59 -11.64
N GLY A 112 -8.33 -0.34 -11.34
CA GLY A 112 -8.11 0.20 -9.99
C GLY A 112 -7.19 -0.55 -9.02
N GLY A 113 -5.90 -0.61 -9.35
CA GLY A 113 -4.85 -1.24 -8.55
C GLY A 113 -3.45 -0.80 -8.97
N TYR A 114 -2.42 -1.53 -8.55
CA TYR A 114 -1.04 -1.31 -8.99
C TYR A 114 -0.27 -2.64 -9.09
N PRO A 115 0.64 -2.77 -10.07
CA PRO A 115 1.51 -3.93 -10.19
C PRO A 115 2.63 -3.90 -9.13
N VAL A 116 3.10 -5.08 -8.75
CA VAL A 116 4.24 -5.29 -7.87
C VAL A 116 5.10 -6.42 -8.43
N ASP A 117 6.41 -6.20 -8.50
CA ASP A 117 7.40 -7.14 -9.02
C ASP A 117 8.49 -7.45 -7.98
N SER A 118 8.91 -6.44 -7.21
CA SER A 118 9.92 -6.58 -6.17
C SER A 118 9.39 -7.23 -4.88
N SER A 119 8.10 -7.57 -4.85
CA SER A 119 7.35 -7.97 -3.63
C SER A 119 7.22 -6.87 -2.58
N VAL A 120 7.61 -5.63 -2.88
CA VAL A 120 7.47 -4.47 -1.99
C VAL A 120 6.37 -3.56 -2.53
N GLY A 121 5.39 -3.28 -1.68
CA GLY A 121 4.38 -2.25 -1.93
C GLY A 121 4.68 -1.01 -1.11
N SER A 122 4.16 0.13 -1.53
CA SER A 122 4.36 1.39 -0.81
C SER A 122 3.17 2.32 -0.88
N PHE A 123 3.09 3.22 0.10
CA PHE A 123 2.30 4.44 0.05
C PHE A 123 3.22 5.66 0.17
N MET A 124 2.99 6.66 -0.67
CA MET A 124 3.69 7.95 -0.64
C MET A 124 2.83 9.07 -1.23
N ASP A 125 3.25 10.31 -1.02
CA ASP A 125 2.67 11.47 -1.68
C ASP A 125 3.22 11.63 -3.12
N ALA A 126 2.42 12.17 -4.03
CA ALA A 126 2.82 12.44 -5.41
C ALA A 126 4.10 13.29 -5.51
N HIS A 127 4.31 14.27 -4.62
CA HIS A 127 5.55 15.02 -4.56
C HIS A 127 6.76 14.12 -4.25
N THR A 128 6.61 13.18 -3.32
CA THR A 128 7.68 12.24 -2.96
C THR A 128 8.00 11.31 -4.13
N ALA A 129 6.98 10.78 -4.81
CA ALA A 129 7.15 9.97 -6.01
C ALA A 129 7.90 10.74 -7.10
N GLY A 130 7.47 11.97 -7.42
CA GLY A 130 8.12 12.80 -8.44
C GLY A 130 9.58 13.14 -8.12
N VAL A 131 9.92 13.38 -6.84
CA VAL A 131 11.32 13.60 -6.45
C VAL A 131 12.13 12.32 -6.62
N LEU A 132 11.62 11.17 -6.17
CA LEU A 132 12.28 9.88 -6.32
C LEU A 132 12.52 9.52 -7.80
N MET A 133 11.53 9.74 -8.68
CA MET A 133 11.68 9.46 -10.12
C MET A 133 12.83 10.25 -10.75
N ASN A 134 13.06 11.48 -10.29
CA ASN A 134 14.14 12.32 -10.78
C ASN A 134 15.51 11.98 -10.16
N TYR A 135 15.51 11.48 -8.91
CA TYR A 135 16.74 11.23 -8.15
C TYR A 135 17.28 9.82 -8.33
N THR A 136 16.43 8.79 -8.36
CA THR A 136 16.83 7.38 -8.45
C THR A 136 17.73 7.08 -9.66
N PRO A 137 17.51 7.64 -10.86
CA PRO A 137 18.42 7.44 -12.00
C PRO A 137 19.82 8.04 -11.83
N LEU A 138 20.04 8.90 -10.81
CA LEU A 138 21.32 9.52 -10.50
C LEU A 138 22.14 8.75 -9.45
N LEU A 139 21.53 7.74 -8.81
CA LEU A 139 22.14 6.92 -7.78
C LEU A 139 22.84 5.70 -8.39
N GLU A 140 23.66 5.01 -7.58
CA GLU A 140 24.05 3.64 -7.94
C GLU A 140 22.81 2.74 -7.96
N ASP A 141 22.73 1.81 -8.92
CA ASP A 141 21.55 0.95 -9.16
C ASP A 141 21.01 0.27 -7.90
N ASP A 142 21.87 -0.08 -6.95
CA ASP A 142 21.50 -0.76 -5.71
C ASP A 142 21.42 0.15 -4.47
N GLU A 143 21.73 1.44 -4.57
CA GLU A 143 21.68 2.37 -3.44
C GLU A 143 20.27 2.52 -2.86
N PHE A 144 19.28 2.82 -3.71
CA PHE A 144 17.89 2.96 -3.28
C PHE A 144 17.27 1.62 -2.82
N PRO A 145 17.42 0.50 -3.55
CA PRO A 145 17.03 -0.83 -3.04
C PRO A 145 17.68 -1.20 -1.71
N ARG A 146 18.98 -0.92 -1.51
CA ARG A 146 19.66 -1.18 -0.24
C ARG A 146 19.08 -0.36 0.90
N ALA A 147 18.74 0.90 0.67
CA ALA A 147 18.11 1.76 1.66
C ALA A 147 16.74 1.21 2.10
N ILE A 148 15.86 0.88 1.15
CA ILE A 148 14.53 0.31 1.44
C ILE A 148 14.65 -1.02 2.18
N HIS A 149 15.40 -1.98 1.63
CA HIS A 149 15.53 -3.30 2.26
C HIS A 149 16.25 -3.23 3.61
N GLY A 150 17.19 -2.30 3.77
CA GLY A 150 17.88 -2.07 5.04
C GLY A 150 16.93 -1.68 6.15
N GLU A 151 16.05 -0.70 5.92
CA GLU A 151 15.07 -0.27 6.92
C GLU A 151 13.97 -1.30 7.14
N MET A 152 13.48 -1.96 6.08
CA MET A 152 12.48 -3.02 6.22
C MET A 152 12.99 -4.18 7.08
N ARG A 153 14.24 -4.64 6.87
CA ARG A 153 14.85 -5.68 7.71
C ARG A 153 14.98 -5.29 9.18
N ARG A 154 15.24 -4.02 9.49
CA ARG A 154 15.33 -3.53 10.88
C ARG A 154 13.97 -3.58 11.59
N GLN A 155 12.89 -3.43 10.85
CA GLN A 155 11.52 -3.40 11.38
C GLN A 155 10.79 -4.74 11.23
N GLN A 156 11.40 -5.75 10.60
CA GLN A 156 10.83 -7.08 10.42
C GLN A 156 10.39 -7.70 11.75
N ARG A 157 9.14 -8.19 11.80
CA ARG A 157 8.59 -8.93 12.95
C ARG A 157 7.71 -10.06 12.46
N GLN A 158 7.79 -11.21 13.14
CA GLN A 158 6.88 -12.35 12.90
C GLN A 158 6.78 -12.77 11.42
N GLY A 159 7.90 -12.72 10.69
CA GLY A 159 7.97 -13.23 9.32
C GLY A 159 7.51 -12.28 8.22
N PHE A 160 7.18 -11.02 8.53
CA PHE A 160 6.94 -9.99 7.52
C PHE A 160 7.67 -8.67 7.85
N ALA A 161 7.95 -7.86 6.83
CA ALA A 161 8.69 -6.60 6.94
C ALA A 161 7.90 -5.39 6.41
N TRP A 162 8.14 -4.24 7.03
CA TRP A 162 7.63 -2.93 6.61
C TRP A 162 8.61 -1.85 7.06
N ALA A 163 8.50 -0.64 6.54
CA ALA A 163 9.28 0.49 7.03
C ALA A 163 8.53 1.80 6.80
N ASN A 164 8.81 2.78 7.65
CA ASN A 164 8.40 4.17 7.47
C ASN A 164 9.67 5.00 7.35
N LEU A 165 9.92 5.49 6.14
CA LEU A 165 11.18 6.11 5.77
C LEU A 165 10.98 7.58 5.45
N ASP A 166 11.98 8.38 5.81
CA ASP A 166 12.22 9.69 5.23
C ASP A 166 13.48 9.58 4.37
N ILE A 167 13.31 9.50 3.05
CA ILE A 167 14.44 9.23 2.13
C ILE A 167 15.47 10.35 2.10
N ARG A 168 15.14 11.55 2.60
CA ARG A 168 16.12 12.63 2.78
C ARG A 168 17.27 12.16 3.65
N GLN A 169 16.95 11.41 4.70
CA GLN A 169 17.93 10.89 5.65
C GLN A 169 18.65 9.67 5.08
N SER A 170 17.93 8.79 4.37
CA SER A 170 18.50 7.56 3.81
C SER A 170 19.40 7.78 2.59
N LEU A 171 19.10 8.79 1.76
CA LEU A 171 19.78 9.07 0.49
C LEU A 171 20.48 10.45 0.44
N GLY A 172 20.47 11.21 1.55
CA GLY A 172 21.09 12.53 1.61
C GLY A 172 20.44 13.59 0.72
N ILE A 173 19.17 13.40 0.32
CA ILE A 173 18.44 14.33 -0.54
C ILE A 173 18.06 15.58 0.26
N HIS A 174 18.49 16.75 -0.22
CA HIS A 174 18.14 18.02 0.39
C HIS A 174 16.81 18.53 -0.19
N SER A 175 15.74 18.47 0.59
CA SER A 175 14.42 19.00 0.22
C SER A 175 13.77 19.76 1.37
N GLY A 176 13.12 20.88 1.05
CA GLY A 176 12.34 21.67 2.00
C GLY A 176 10.99 21.05 2.35
N GLN A 177 10.52 20.08 1.55
CA GLN A 177 9.32 19.29 1.83
C GLN A 177 9.72 17.90 2.34
N THR A 178 8.76 17.23 2.98
CA THR A 178 8.92 15.84 3.41
C THR A 178 9.04 14.91 2.20
N LEU A 179 9.88 13.89 2.31
CA LEU A 179 9.99 12.80 1.33
C LEU A 179 9.71 11.49 2.05
N ASN A 180 8.48 11.37 2.56
CA ASN A 180 8.06 10.23 3.35
C ASN A 180 7.42 9.16 2.48
N LEU A 181 7.83 7.91 2.68
CA LEU A 181 7.11 6.75 2.15
C LEU A 181 7.02 5.67 3.23
N ILE A 182 5.93 4.90 3.16
CA ILE A 182 5.76 3.70 3.97
C ILE A 182 5.77 2.51 3.04
N THR A 183 6.72 1.59 3.25
CA THR A 183 6.86 0.35 2.47
C THR A 183 6.43 -0.86 3.28
N PHE A 184 5.99 -1.90 2.60
CA PHE A 184 5.57 -3.16 3.22
C PHE A 184 5.71 -4.32 2.25
N GLU A 185 6.00 -5.52 2.78
CA GLU A 185 5.97 -6.74 1.99
C GLU A 185 4.54 -7.05 1.55
N THR A 186 4.38 -7.35 0.27
CA THR A 186 3.08 -7.71 -0.31
C THR A 186 2.80 -9.20 -0.11
N GLY A 187 1.53 -9.53 0.17
CA GLY A 187 1.06 -10.85 0.61
C GLY A 187 1.87 -12.05 0.10
N PHE A 188 1.59 -12.51 -1.12
CA PHE A 188 2.30 -13.64 -1.74
C PHE A 188 3.43 -13.21 -2.70
N GLY A 189 3.86 -11.96 -2.63
CA GLY A 189 4.93 -11.42 -3.46
C GLY A 189 4.43 -10.70 -4.72
N PRO A 190 5.03 -10.90 -5.91
CA PRO A 190 4.66 -10.18 -7.12
C PRO A 190 3.19 -10.42 -7.51
N GLY A 191 2.55 -9.41 -8.08
CA GLY A 191 1.15 -9.51 -8.48
C GLY A 191 0.53 -8.18 -8.89
N LEU A 192 -0.76 -8.24 -9.18
CA LEU A 192 -1.58 -7.06 -9.41
C LEU A 192 -2.57 -6.91 -8.27
N TYR A 193 -2.43 -5.84 -7.49
CA TYR A 193 -3.19 -5.65 -6.26
C TYR A 193 -4.19 -4.51 -6.40
N GLU A 194 -5.44 -4.78 -6.04
CA GLU A 194 -6.53 -3.81 -6.13
C GLU A 194 -6.46 -2.82 -4.96
N THR A 195 -6.76 -1.56 -5.24
CA THR A 195 -6.89 -0.52 -4.22
C THR A 195 -8.35 -0.08 -4.13
N TRP A 196 -8.84 0.04 -2.89
CA TRP A 196 -10.23 0.34 -2.57
C TRP A 196 -10.34 1.62 -1.75
N VAL A 197 -11.35 2.45 -2.07
CA VAL A 197 -11.65 3.70 -1.40
C VAL A 197 -12.94 3.54 -0.59
N GLY A 198 -12.83 3.70 0.72
CA GLY A 198 -13.96 3.73 1.63
C GLY A 198 -14.52 5.13 1.77
N LEU A 199 -15.83 5.29 1.61
CA LEU A 199 -16.55 6.56 1.64
C LEU A 199 -17.59 6.61 2.77
N ASP A 200 -17.73 7.77 3.41
CA ASP A 200 -18.80 8.05 4.38
C ASP A 200 -20.14 8.38 3.70
N GLU A 201 -21.17 8.65 4.49
CA GLU A 201 -22.52 9.00 3.99
C GLU A 201 -22.53 10.29 3.14
N LYS A 202 -21.54 11.16 3.29
CA LYS A 202 -21.38 12.40 2.52
C LYS A 202 -20.47 12.22 1.31
N GLY A 203 -19.98 11.01 1.05
CA GLY A 203 -19.07 10.71 -0.05
C GLY A 203 -17.62 11.13 0.20
N ARG A 204 -17.23 11.44 1.44
CA ARG A 204 -15.86 11.81 1.81
C ARG A 204 -15.01 10.56 2.06
N VAL A 205 -13.72 10.62 1.73
CA VAL A 205 -12.79 9.51 1.95
C VAL A 205 -12.61 9.26 3.45
N THR A 206 -12.77 8.00 3.83
CA THR A 206 -12.57 7.51 5.20
C THR A 206 -11.31 6.68 5.31
N ARG A 207 -11.02 5.87 4.28
CA ARG A 207 -9.83 5.02 4.21
C ARG A 207 -9.52 4.63 2.77
N VAL A 208 -8.26 4.35 2.51
CA VAL A 208 -7.77 3.75 1.25
C VAL A 208 -7.09 2.45 1.60
N VAL A 209 -7.36 1.37 0.87
CA VAL A 209 -6.91 0.02 1.20
C VAL A 209 -6.34 -0.69 -0.02
N SER A 210 -5.09 -1.13 0.05
CA SER A 210 -4.53 -2.07 -0.93
C SER A 210 -4.74 -3.50 -0.44
N ASP A 211 -5.47 -4.31 -1.21
CA ASP A 211 -5.75 -5.71 -0.88
C ASP A 211 -4.74 -6.65 -1.56
N PHE A 212 -4.04 -7.44 -0.74
CA PHE A 212 -3.07 -8.44 -1.22
C PHE A 212 -3.68 -9.82 -1.44
N GLN A 213 -5.02 -9.92 -1.40
CA GLN A 213 -5.80 -11.11 -1.77
C GLN A 213 -5.51 -12.34 -0.90
N VAL A 214 -4.89 -12.15 0.27
CA VAL A 214 -4.51 -13.25 1.17
C VAL A 214 -5.72 -13.96 1.74
N LEU A 215 -6.78 -13.22 2.06
CA LEU A 215 -8.03 -13.76 2.61
C LEU A 215 -8.98 -14.30 1.53
N ASP A 216 -8.68 -14.01 0.25
CA ASP A 216 -9.55 -14.24 -0.88
C ASP A 216 -9.09 -15.41 -1.78
N LEU A 217 -8.03 -16.15 -1.39
CA LEU A 217 -7.50 -17.32 -2.11
C LEU A 217 -8.57 -18.36 -2.46
N HIS A 218 -9.25 -18.16 -3.58
CA HIS A 218 -9.88 -19.21 -4.33
C HIS A 218 -8.75 -19.84 -5.13
N PHE A 219 -8.35 -21.07 -4.78
CA PHE A 219 -7.60 -21.88 -5.73
C PHE A 219 -8.43 -21.93 -7.01
N ARG A 220 -8.04 -21.18 -8.05
CA ARG A 220 -8.58 -21.42 -9.39
C ARG A 220 -8.22 -22.87 -9.69
N SER A 221 -9.21 -23.75 -9.62
CA SER A 221 -9.06 -25.09 -10.17
C SER A 221 -8.67 -24.88 -11.63
N PHE A 222 -7.45 -25.26 -11.99
CA PHE A 222 -7.11 -25.35 -13.39
C PHE A 222 -8.16 -26.25 -14.06
N PRO A 223 -8.83 -25.81 -15.14
CA PRO A 223 -9.63 -26.75 -15.90
C PRO A 223 -8.67 -27.84 -16.41
N MET A 224 -8.95 -29.09 -16.04
CA MET A 224 -8.36 -30.26 -16.71
C MET A 224 -8.77 -30.30 -18.18
#